data_AF-A0A8E0M976-F1
#
_entry.id   AF-A0A8E0M976-F1
#
_cell.length_a   1.000
_cell.length_b   1.000
_cell.length_c   1.000
_cell.angle_alpha   90.00
_cell.angle_beta   90.00
_cell.angle_gamma   90.00
#
_symmetry.space_group_name_H-M   'P 1'
#
loop_
_entity.id
_entity.type
_entity.pdbx_description
1 polymer ?
#
loop_
_entity_poly.entity_id
_entity_poly.type
_entity_poly.pdbx_seq_one_letter_code
_entity_poly.pdbx_strand_id
1 'polypeptide(L)'
;ATGHTPRYPDIPGANLLKTSRDFLDLDQLPTSIAFIGAGYVSVELANIAAAAGAEVHIIGHSDRLLRAFPKVATEALKSLLAKTGIHFHPNVELTKITPLGTMTHLHADNFDLNVDMAITAMGRIANVADLGLANAGIKADTRGIPVDDHLRTAVETIYAIGDVNLKPQPKLTPVAGFEGRYVANQILGDQAPISYSAIPTIVFGPTELAKVGVSLEAAEAAPDQYTVKHNETTHWYTYNRIQDPDAQVWTIVDKKTGRLAGAVVLASLAEDLINTFAAAIDAGEKPSDLNKIYAYPSAQSDLQYLF
;
A
#
# COMPACT_ATOMS: atom_id res chain seq x y z
N ALA A 1 0.91 -17.56 12.01
CA ALA A 1 0.28 -16.34 11.46
C ALA A 1 0.28 -15.22 12.51
N THR A 2 1.45 -14.77 12.95
CA THR A 2 1.57 -13.77 14.04
C THR A 2 1.58 -12.32 13.54
N GLY A 3 1.47 -12.14 12.22
CA GLY A 3 1.42 -10.85 11.56
C GLY A 3 2.73 -10.08 11.65
N HIS A 4 2.63 -8.78 11.44
CA HIS A 4 3.70 -7.81 11.65
C HIS A 4 3.41 -6.88 12.84
N THR A 5 4.45 -6.27 13.39
CA THR A 5 4.39 -5.21 14.40
C THR A 5 5.00 -3.90 13.87
N PRO A 6 4.57 -2.70 14.31
CA PRO A 6 5.16 -1.44 13.88
C PRO A 6 6.67 -1.39 14.11
N ARG A 7 7.40 -0.85 13.13
CA ARG A 7 8.83 -0.59 13.28
C ARG A 7 9.04 0.74 14.02
N TYR A 8 10.02 0.79 14.90
CA TYR A 8 10.48 2.02 15.54
C TYR A 8 11.87 2.42 14.99
N PRO A 9 12.20 3.72 14.97
CA PRO A 9 13.56 4.16 14.69
C PRO A 9 14.48 3.81 15.87
N ASP A 10 15.75 3.54 15.58
CA ASP A 10 16.77 3.26 16.60
C ASP A 10 17.41 4.58 17.08
N ILE A 11 16.62 5.40 17.77
CA ILE A 11 17.03 6.71 18.27
C ILE A 11 16.51 6.95 19.70
N PRO A 12 17.19 7.79 20.50
CA PRO A 12 16.70 8.14 21.82
C PRO A 12 15.29 8.76 21.77
N GLY A 13 14.39 8.27 22.63
CA GLY A 13 13.01 8.74 22.73
C GLY A 13 12.02 8.09 21.75
N ALA A 14 12.42 7.09 20.97
CA ALA A 14 11.52 6.37 20.06
C ALA A 14 10.27 5.78 20.73
N ASN A 15 10.35 5.46 22.03
CA ASN A 15 9.22 4.99 22.85
C ASN A 15 8.13 6.04 23.09
N LEU A 16 8.36 7.31 22.74
CA LEU A 16 7.35 8.38 22.77
C LEU A 16 6.41 8.31 21.55
N LEU A 17 6.81 7.61 20.48
CA LEU A 17 5.97 7.45 19.30
C LEU A 17 4.79 6.53 19.59
N LYS A 18 3.63 6.94 19.10
CA LYS A 18 2.40 6.14 19.03
C LYS A 18 2.38 5.31 17.76
N THR A 19 1.42 4.40 17.66
CA THR A 19 1.22 3.52 16.50
C THR A 19 -0.08 3.85 15.79
N SER A 20 -0.28 3.25 14.62
CA SER A 20 -1.57 3.31 13.92
C SER A 20 -2.73 2.76 14.76
N ARG A 21 -2.47 1.83 15.68
CA ARG A 21 -3.48 1.31 16.61
C ARG A 21 -3.89 2.37 17.62
N ASP A 22 -2.91 3.05 18.22
CA ASP A 22 -3.16 4.10 19.20
C ASP A 22 -3.97 5.25 18.58
N PHE A 23 -3.68 5.61 17.32
CA PHE A 23 -4.46 6.63 16.59
C PHE A 23 -5.94 6.26 16.45
N LEU A 24 -6.24 5.00 16.11
CA LEU A 24 -7.62 4.53 15.94
C LEU A 24 -8.36 4.34 17.28
N ASP A 25 -7.65 4.41 18.40
CA ASP A 25 -8.16 4.25 19.77
C ASP A 25 -8.23 5.60 20.52
N LEU A 26 -8.12 6.73 19.80
CA LEU A 26 -8.19 8.07 20.37
C LEU A 26 -9.63 8.47 20.72
N ASP A 27 -9.84 8.89 21.97
CA ASP A 27 -11.10 9.52 22.40
C ASP A 27 -11.30 10.90 21.75
N GLN A 28 -10.20 11.65 21.59
CA GLN A 28 -10.19 12.99 21.00
C GLN A 28 -8.99 13.14 20.07
N LEU A 29 -9.22 13.77 18.92
CA LEU A 29 -8.16 14.04 17.96
C LEU A 29 -7.23 15.16 18.47
N PRO A 30 -5.90 14.95 18.48
CA PRO A 30 -4.93 16.00 18.77
C PRO A 30 -5.01 17.16 17.76
N THR A 31 -4.61 18.37 18.17
CA THR A 31 -4.61 19.54 17.29
C THR A 31 -3.52 19.42 16.22
N SER A 32 -2.39 18.78 16.52
CA SER A 32 -1.29 18.55 15.59
C SER A 32 -0.74 17.12 15.65
N ILE A 33 -0.51 16.50 14.49
CA ILE A 33 -0.06 15.11 14.38
C ILE A 33 1.06 14.97 13.35
N ALA A 34 2.15 14.30 13.71
CA ALA A 34 3.21 13.88 12.78
C ALA A 34 3.18 12.37 12.52
N PHE A 35 3.29 11.98 11.26
CA PHE A 35 3.49 10.60 10.83
C PHE A 35 4.94 10.40 10.39
N ILE A 36 5.66 9.51 11.07
CA ILE A 36 7.06 9.19 10.79
C ILE A 36 7.11 8.04 9.78
N GLY A 37 7.41 8.36 8.53
CA GLY A 37 7.36 7.46 7.38
C GLY A 37 6.39 7.96 6.31
N ALA A 38 6.66 7.60 5.06
CA ALA A 38 5.89 8.03 3.88
C ALA A 38 5.22 6.84 3.17
N GLY A 39 4.74 5.86 3.94
CA GLY A 39 4.02 4.67 3.46
C GLY A 39 2.51 4.88 3.41
N TYR A 40 1.77 3.85 2.99
CA TYR A 40 0.30 3.91 2.85
C TYR A 40 -0.41 4.17 4.18
N VAL A 41 0.07 3.58 5.29
CA VAL A 41 -0.48 3.88 6.63
C VAL A 41 -0.38 5.37 6.97
N SER A 42 0.73 6.03 6.63
CA SER A 42 0.87 7.48 6.86
C SER A 42 -0.13 8.26 6.03
N VAL A 43 -0.28 7.93 4.75
CA VAL A 43 -1.19 8.64 3.84
C VAL A 43 -2.65 8.48 4.29
N GLU A 44 -3.06 7.26 4.59
CA GLU A 44 -4.43 6.93 4.99
C GLU A 44 -4.82 7.62 6.30
N LEU A 45 -3.98 7.52 7.34
CA LEU A 45 -4.27 8.15 8.62
C LEU A 45 -4.11 9.68 8.59
N ALA A 46 -3.16 10.20 7.79
CA ALA A 46 -3.04 11.64 7.56
C ALA A 46 -4.31 12.22 6.91
N ASN A 47 -4.90 11.50 5.96
CA ASN A 47 -6.18 11.89 5.36
C ASN A 47 -7.30 11.97 6.40
N ILE A 48 -7.41 10.96 7.27
CA ILE A 48 -8.41 10.95 8.35
C ILE A 48 -8.19 12.15 9.29
N ALA A 49 -6.95 12.35 9.74
CA ALA A 49 -6.61 13.43 10.66
C ALA A 49 -6.85 14.83 10.05
N ALA A 50 -6.44 15.04 8.81
CA ALA A 50 -6.64 16.31 8.11
C ALA A 50 -8.13 16.60 7.87
N ALA A 51 -8.90 15.59 7.43
CA ALA A 51 -10.35 15.73 7.24
C ALA A 51 -11.08 16.02 8.56
N ALA A 52 -10.56 15.54 9.68
CA ALA A 52 -11.08 15.81 11.02
C ALA A 52 -10.53 17.11 11.65
N GLY A 53 -9.70 17.87 10.92
CA GLY A 53 -9.29 19.24 11.28
C GLY A 53 -7.97 19.37 12.03
N ALA A 54 -7.17 18.30 12.16
CA ALA A 54 -5.82 18.41 12.72
C ALA A 54 -4.83 19.03 11.74
N GLU A 55 -3.82 19.72 12.26
CA GLU A 55 -2.59 20.04 11.51
C GLU A 55 -1.78 18.75 11.32
N VAL A 56 -1.49 18.37 10.08
CA VAL A 56 -0.90 17.07 9.77
C VAL A 56 0.44 17.22 9.08
N HIS A 57 1.43 16.48 9.56
CA HIS A 57 2.77 16.41 8.99
C HIS A 57 3.13 14.97 8.62
N ILE A 58 3.65 14.75 7.42
CA ILE A 58 4.27 13.50 6.99
C ILE A 58 5.78 13.71 6.87
N ILE A 59 6.55 12.98 7.66
CA ILE A 59 8.02 13.09 7.71
C ILE A 59 8.62 11.85 7.03
N GLY A 60 9.42 12.06 5.99
CA GLY A 60 10.04 10.98 5.23
C GLY A 60 11.55 11.13 5.17
N HIS A 61 12.28 10.02 5.35
CA HIS A 61 13.74 9.99 5.19
C HIS A 61 14.21 10.12 3.72
N SER A 62 13.26 10.16 2.77
CA SER A 62 13.50 10.35 1.34
C SER A 62 12.44 11.30 0.79
N ASP A 63 12.65 11.80 -0.42
CA ASP A 63 11.68 12.60 -1.18
C ASP A 63 10.49 11.80 -1.73
N ARG A 64 10.63 10.47 -1.82
CA ARG A 64 9.62 9.55 -2.36
C ARG A 64 8.52 9.20 -1.36
N LEU A 65 7.29 9.62 -1.68
CA LEU A 65 6.05 9.11 -1.11
C LEU A 65 5.69 7.75 -1.73
N LEU A 66 5.17 6.81 -0.94
CA LEU A 66 4.61 5.55 -1.43
C LEU A 66 5.54 4.80 -2.41
N ARG A 67 6.79 4.55 -2.02
CA ARG A 67 7.84 3.98 -2.90
C ARG A 67 7.47 2.71 -3.68
N ALA A 68 6.49 1.93 -3.20
CA ALA A 68 6.01 0.74 -3.90
C ALA A 68 5.06 1.07 -5.09
N PHE A 69 4.63 2.31 -5.24
CA PHE A 69 3.73 2.79 -6.29
C PHE A 69 4.48 3.63 -7.33
N PRO A 70 3.89 3.78 -8.53
CA PRO A 70 4.57 4.47 -9.60
C PRO A 70 4.87 5.93 -9.31
N LYS A 71 6.07 6.40 -9.67
CA LYS A 71 6.51 7.76 -9.32
C LYS A 71 5.52 8.83 -9.77
N VAL A 72 5.14 8.80 -11.05
CA VAL A 72 4.23 9.78 -11.65
C VAL A 72 2.92 9.90 -10.86
N ALA A 73 2.30 8.78 -10.49
CA ALA A 73 1.05 8.76 -9.75
C ALA A 73 1.22 9.22 -8.29
N THR A 74 2.35 8.87 -7.65
CA THR A 74 2.64 9.30 -6.27
C THR A 74 2.89 10.80 -6.15
N GLU A 75 3.49 11.45 -7.16
CA GLU A 75 3.71 12.91 -7.16
C GLU A 75 2.40 13.67 -7.41
N ALA A 76 1.54 13.15 -8.28
CA ALA A 76 0.19 13.68 -8.48
C ALA A 76 -0.63 13.60 -7.17
N LEU A 77 -0.68 12.42 -6.53
CA LEU A 77 -1.35 12.24 -5.24
C LEU A 77 -0.77 13.17 -4.16
N LYS A 78 0.56 13.26 -4.03
CA LYS A 78 1.22 14.17 -3.07
C LYS A 78 0.77 15.62 -3.26
N SER A 79 0.62 16.06 -4.50
CA SER A 79 0.16 17.42 -4.83
C SER A 79 -1.30 17.66 -4.43
N LEU A 80 -2.16 16.63 -4.53
CA LEU A 80 -3.55 16.67 -4.05
C LEU A 80 -3.60 16.74 -2.52
N LEU A 81 -2.85 15.86 -1.84
CA LEU A 81 -2.77 15.81 -0.38
C LEU A 81 -2.23 17.12 0.22
N ALA A 82 -1.28 17.78 -0.44
CA ALA A 82 -0.79 19.07 0.01
C ALA A 82 -1.88 20.16 0.00
N LYS A 83 -2.82 20.10 -0.97
CA LYS A 83 -3.96 21.03 -1.06
C LYS A 83 -4.99 20.78 0.05
N THR A 84 -4.99 19.61 0.67
CA THR A 84 -5.86 19.30 1.83
C THR A 84 -5.23 19.70 3.17
N GLY A 85 -4.11 20.44 3.16
CA GLY A 85 -3.45 20.93 4.37
C GLY A 85 -2.42 19.97 4.97
N ILE A 86 -2.06 18.88 4.28
CA ILE A 86 -1.02 17.95 4.75
C ILE A 86 0.37 18.53 4.39
N HIS A 87 1.21 18.71 5.40
CA HIS A 87 2.58 19.19 5.26
C HIS A 87 3.55 18.01 5.05
N PHE A 88 4.39 18.09 4.02
CA PHE A 88 5.39 17.06 3.72
C PHE A 88 6.80 17.55 4.07
N HIS A 89 7.52 16.75 4.86
CA HIS A 89 8.92 16.99 5.25
C HIS A 89 9.82 15.87 4.71
N PRO A 90 10.25 15.98 3.43
CA PRO A 90 11.11 14.97 2.81
C PRO A 90 12.56 15.10 3.25
N ASN A 91 13.33 14.02 3.09
CA ASN A 91 14.76 13.95 3.42
C ASN A 91 15.09 14.31 4.88
N VAL A 92 14.18 13.99 5.81
CA VAL A 92 14.37 14.19 7.24
C VAL A 92 14.69 12.87 7.91
N GLU A 93 15.87 12.80 8.51
CA GLU A 93 16.29 11.69 9.36
C GLU A 93 16.28 12.14 10.83
N LEU A 94 15.26 11.70 11.57
CA LEU A 94 15.14 12.03 12.99
C LEU A 94 16.32 11.45 13.77
N THR A 95 16.93 12.27 14.61
CA THR A 95 18.08 11.88 15.46
C THR A 95 17.70 11.71 16.92
N LYS A 96 16.62 12.36 17.36
CA LYS A 96 16.14 12.31 18.74
C LYS A 96 14.66 12.71 18.83
N ILE A 97 13.95 12.15 19.80
CA ILE A 97 12.61 12.57 20.19
C ILE A 97 12.61 12.92 21.67
N THR A 98 12.02 14.04 22.05
CA THR A 98 11.93 14.48 23.45
C THR A 98 10.51 14.90 23.84
N PRO A 99 10.13 14.77 25.12
CA PRO A 99 8.87 15.32 25.59
C PRO A 99 8.99 16.85 25.73
N LEU A 100 7.93 17.57 25.39
CA LEU A 100 7.80 19.02 25.57
C LEU A 100 6.44 19.34 26.21
N GLY A 101 6.37 19.31 27.54
CA GLY A 101 5.09 19.41 28.26
C GLY A 101 4.17 18.24 27.88
N THR A 102 3.01 18.54 27.29
CA THR A 102 2.09 17.54 26.73
C THR A 102 2.39 17.16 25.28
N MET A 103 3.29 17.89 24.62
CA MET A 103 3.65 17.69 23.22
C MET A 103 4.87 16.76 23.09
N THR A 104 5.07 16.28 21.87
CA THR A 104 6.26 15.58 21.42
C THR A 104 7.10 16.49 20.54
N HIS A 105 8.40 16.57 20.85
CA HIS A 105 9.36 17.33 20.07
C HIS A 105 10.24 16.37 19.24
N LEU A 106 10.26 16.59 17.93
CA LEU A 106 10.95 15.79 16.92
C LEU A 106 12.18 16.55 16.43
N HIS A 107 13.36 15.95 16.58
CA HIS A 107 14.64 16.57 16.21
C HIS A 107 15.30 15.84 15.05
N ALA A 108 15.88 16.61 14.12
CA ALA A 108 16.78 16.16 13.07
C ALA A 108 17.81 17.26 12.75
N ASP A 109 18.75 16.98 11.85
CA ASP A 109 19.65 18.03 11.36
C ASP A 109 18.86 19.08 10.55
N ASN A 110 18.97 20.35 10.96
CA ASN A 110 18.24 21.48 10.37
C ASN A 110 16.70 21.32 10.33
N PHE A 111 16.14 20.51 11.22
CA PHE A 111 14.70 20.30 11.32
C PHE A 111 14.28 20.07 12.78
N ASP A 112 13.29 20.82 13.22
CA ASP A 112 12.68 20.70 14.54
C ASP A 112 11.17 20.91 14.40
N LEU A 113 10.38 20.01 14.99
CA LEU A 113 8.92 20.09 14.94
C LEU A 113 8.32 19.73 16.30
N ASN A 114 7.33 20.51 16.73
CA ASN A 114 6.51 20.22 17.91
C ASN A 114 5.12 19.79 17.46
N VAL A 115 4.66 18.64 17.94
CA VAL A 115 3.30 18.14 17.69
C VAL A 115 2.70 17.57 18.95
N ASP A 116 1.38 17.59 19.07
CA ASP A 116 0.68 16.96 20.20
C ASP A 116 0.87 15.44 20.20
N MET A 117 0.96 14.83 19.01
CA MET A 117 1.19 13.41 18.84
C MET A 117 2.10 13.09 17.65
N ALA A 118 3.01 12.15 17.83
CA ALA A 118 3.81 11.59 16.74
C ALA A 118 3.56 10.08 16.61
N ILE A 119 3.33 9.60 15.39
CA ILE A 119 2.96 8.22 15.07
C ILE A 119 4.08 7.59 14.24
N THR A 120 4.58 6.43 14.65
CA THR A 120 5.45 5.62 13.81
C THR A 120 4.66 4.93 12.70
N ALA A 121 5.05 5.22 11.46
CA ALA A 121 4.51 4.64 10.23
C ALA A 121 5.66 4.28 9.27
N MET A 122 6.82 3.89 9.82
CA MET A 122 8.05 3.56 9.09
C MET A 122 8.02 2.19 8.40
N GLY A 123 6.84 1.57 8.33
CA GLY A 123 6.64 0.18 7.97
C GLY A 123 6.49 -0.72 9.18
N ARG A 124 6.43 -2.02 8.91
CA ARG A 124 6.20 -3.06 9.92
C ARG A 124 7.21 -4.18 9.73
N ILE A 125 7.55 -4.86 10.81
CA ILE A 125 8.48 -5.99 10.83
C ILE A 125 7.78 -7.25 11.31
N ALA A 126 8.31 -8.41 10.95
CA ALA A 126 7.76 -9.71 11.35
C ALA A 126 7.67 -9.85 12.87
N ASN A 127 6.50 -10.25 13.36
CA ASN A 127 6.26 -10.45 14.78
C ASN A 127 6.72 -11.86 15.19
N VAL A 128 8.04 -12.02 15.35
CA VAL A 128 8.69 -13.33 15.56
C VAL A 128 9.59 -13.42 16.80
N ALA A 129 9.90 -12.29 17.45
CA ALA A 129 10.92 -12.19 18.50
C ALA A 129 10.63 -13.12 19.69
N ASP A 130 9.39 -13.15 20.17
CA ASP A 130 9.01 -13.85 21.41
C ASP A 130 8.43 -15.25 21.18
N LEU A 131 8.57 -15.81 19.98
CA LEU A 131 7.97 -17.09 19.61
C LEU A 131 8.83 -18.31 19.95
N GLY A 132 10.11 -18.11 20.30
CA GLY A 132 11.03 -19.21 20.58
C GLY A 132 11.28 -20.13 19.38
N LEU A 133 11.18 -19.61 18.14
CA LEU A 133 11.26 -20.41 16.89
C LEU A 133 12.53 -21.25 16.77
N ALA A 134 13.65 -20.79 17.34
CA ALA A 134 14.91 -21.54 17.37
C ALA A 134 14.77 -22.90 18.08
N ASN A 135 13.90 -23.01 19.10
CA ASN A 135 13.63 -24.26 19.80
C ASN A 135 12.93 -25.30 18.90
N ALA A 136 12.24 -24.84 17.86
CA ALA A 136 11.61 -25.67 16.83
C ALA A 136 12.49 -25.83 15.58
N GLY A 137 13.74 -25.32 15.58
CA GLY A 137 14.61 -25.36 14.40
C GLY A 137 14.20 -24.41 13.27
N ILE A 138 13.34 -23.43 13.54
CA ILE A 138 12.86 -22.47 12.54
C ILE A 138 13.68 -21.19 12.62
N LYS A 139 14.25 -20.80 11.48
CA LYS A 139 14.94 -19.51 11.32
C LYS A 139 13.92 -18.42 11.00
N ALA A 140 14.11 -17.24 11.56
CA ALA A 140 13.35 -16.05 11.25
C ALA A 140 14.19 -14.80 11.50
N ASP A 141 13.85 -13.71 10.84
CA ASP A 141 14.38 -12.38 11.14
C ASP A 141 13.26 -11.33 11.04
N THR A 142 13.63 -10.05 11.13
CA THR A 142 12.67 -8.93 11.07
C THR A 142 11.91 -8.84 9.74
N ARG A 143 12.37 -9.51 8.68
CA ARG A 143 11.69 -9.61 7.39
C ARG A 143 10.62 -10.70 7.40
N GLY A 144 10.79 -11.77 8.17
CA GLY A 144 9.84 -12.89 8.24
C GLY A 144 10.45 -14.27 8.43
N ILE A 145 9.59 -15.28 8.30
CA ILE A 145 9.89 -16.71 8.33
C ILE A 145 10.00 -17.23 6.88
N PRO A 146 11.11 -17.86 6.47
CA PRO A 146 11.22 -18.53 5.18
C PRO A 146 10.21 -19.68 5.08
N VAL A 147 9.57 -19.79 3.92
CA VAL A 147 8.66 -20.90 3.59
C VAL A 147 8.89 -21.39 2.18
N ASP A 148 8.49 -22.63 1.91
CA ASP A 148 8.48 -23.22 0.58
C ASP A 148 7.25 -22.79 -0.25
N ASP A 149 7.01 -23.49 -1.37
CA ASP A 149 5.85 -23.26 -2.25
C ASP A 149 4.55 -23.88 -1.74
N HIS A 150 4.58 -24.47 -0.55
CA HIS A 150 3.42 -24.97 0.18
C HIS A 150 3.21 -24.24 1.52
N LEU A 151 3.90 -23.11 1.71
CA LEU A 151 3.88 -22.28 2.92
C LEU A 151 4.38 -22.99 4.18
N ARG A 152 5.12 -24.10 4.03
CA ARG A 152 5.75 -24.85 5.12
C ARG A 152 7.06 -24.19 5.50
N THR A 153 7.36 -24.18 6.79
CA THR A 153 8.65 -23.73 7.31
C THR A 153 9.71 -24.82 7.12
N ALA A 154 10.90 -24.66 7.72
CA ALA A 154 11.91 -25.72 7.78
C ALA A 154 11.41 -27.02 8.47
N VAL A 155 10.31 -26.94 9.23
CA VAL A 155 9.63 -28.08 9.82
C VAL A 155 8.33 -28.33 9.04
N GLU A 156 8.21 -29.51 8.44
CA GLU A 156 7.13 -29.86 7.50
C GLU A 156 5.72 -29.70 8.08
N THR A 157 5.56 -29.92 9.39
CA THR A 157 4.27 -29.80 10.08
C THR A 157 3.95 -28.39 10.55
N ILE A 158 4.84 -27.40 10.31
CA ILE A 158 4.67 -26.01 10.76
C ILE A 158 4.59 -25.10 9.54
N TYR A 159 3.53 -24.31 9.46
CA TYR A 159 3.27 -23.37 8.37
C TYR A 159 3.41 -21.92 8.83
N ALA A 160 3.80 -21.03 7.91
CA ALA A 160 3.77 -19.59 8.13
C ALA A 160 3.02 -18.88 7.00
N ILE A 161 1.96 -18.17 7.37
CA ILE A 161 1.05 -17.46 6.45
C ILE A 161 0.84 -16.01 6.89
N GLY A 162 0.34 -15.20 5.98
CA GLY A 162 0.11 -13.78 6.11
C GLY A 162 1.43 -13.03 6.20
N ASP A 163 1.39 -11.91 6.91
CA ASP A 163 2.51 -10.97 6.93
C ASP A 163 3.82 -11.62 7.39
N VAL A 164 3.76 -12.55 8.34
CA VAL A 164 4.95 -13.14 8.97
C VAL A 164 5.83 -13.98 8.02
N ASN A 165 5.32 -14.40 6.86
CA ASN A 165 6.12 -15.20 5.92
C ASN A 165 7.03 -14.30 5.03
N LEU A 166 8.09 -14.87 4.47
CA LEU A 166 9.04 -14.14 3.60
C LEU A 166 8.62 -14.09 2.12
N LYS A 167 7.45 -14.60 1.73
CA LYS A 167 7.07 -14.57 0.32
C LYS A 167 6.84 -13.11 -0.13
N PRO A 168 7.18 -12.78 -1.40
CA PRO A 168 7.23 -11.40 -1.88
C PRO A 168 5.85 -10.76 -2.10
N GLN A 169 4.77 -11.54 -1.98
CA GLN A 169 3.41 -11.05 -2.10
C GLN A 169 3.15 -9.91 -1.09
N PRO A 170 2.34 -8.92 -1.46
CA PRO A 170 2.03 -7.80 -0.57
C PRO A 170 1.34 -8.30 0.70
N LYS A 171 1.69 -7.71 1.83
CA LYS A 171 1.17 -8.08 3.15
C LYS A 171 -0.20 -7.45 3.37
N LEU A 172 -1.24 -8.13 2.86
CA LEU A 172 -2.63 -7.67 2.84
C LEU A 172 -3.56 -8.72 3.44
N THR A 173 -4.63 -8.27 4.11
CA THR A 173 -5.69 -9.13 4.66
C THR A 173 -6.23 -10.17 3.67
N PRO A 174 -6.62 -9.84 2.42
CA PRO A 174 -7.10 -10.83 1.46
C PRO A 174 -6.04 -11.88 1.10
N VAL A 175 -4.76 -11.52 1.06
CA VAL A 175 -3.65 -12.45 0.81
C VAL A 175 -3.51 -13.42 1.98
N ALA A 176 -3.51 -12.93 3.22
CA ALA A 176 -3.47 -13.79 4.41
C ALA A 176 -4.68 -14.74 4.48
N GLY A 177 -5.88 -14.27 4.12
CA GLY A 177 -7.07 -15.10 4.04
C GLY A 177 -7.00 -16.18 2.96
N PHE A 178 -6.44 -15.84 1.79
CA PHE A 178 -6.19 -16.79 0.70
C PHE A 178 -5.19 -17.88 1.13
N GLU A 179 -4.05 -17.48 1.71
CA GLU A 179 -3.03 -18.40 2.22
C GLU A 179 -3.57 -19.31 3.34
N GLY A 180 -4.42 -18.79 4.23
CA GLY A 180 -5.06 -19.59 5.28
C GLY A 180 -5.97 -20.68 4.73
N ARG A 181 -6.78 -20.36 3.71
CA ARG A 181 -7.61 -21.35 3.01
C ARG A 181 -6.76 -22.38 2.28
N TYR A 182 -5.68 -21.94 1.64
CA TYR A 182 -4.72 -22.83 0.99
C TYR A 182 -4.11 -23.83 1.99
N VAL A 183 -3.60 -23.37 3.13
CA VAL A 183 -3.02 -24.26 4.15
C VAL A 183 -4.07 -25.22 4.74
N ALA A 184 -5.30 -24.76 4.94
CA ALA A 184 -6.39 -25.66 5.36
C ALA A 184 -6.59 -26.80 4.35
N ASN A 185 -6.58 -26.52 3.05
CA ASN A 185 -6.68 -27.54 2.00
C ASN A 185 -5.46 -28.47 1.96
N GLN A 186 -4.25 -27.94 2.16
CA GLN A 186 -3.03 -28.75 2.27
C GLN A 186 -3.13 -29.76 3.41
N ILE A 187 -3.62 -29.33 4.58
CA ILE A 187 -3.83 -30.22 5.74
C ILE A 187 -4.89 -31.29 5.43
N LEU A 188 -5.89 -30.97 4.60
CA LEU A 188 -6.94 -31.89 4.17
C LEU A 188 -6.51 -32.83 3.02
N GLY A 189 -5.27 -32.74 2.55
CA GLY A 189 -4.67 -33.67 1.59
C GLY A 189 -4.37 -33.11 0.22
N ASP A 190 -4.67 -31.83 -0.06
CA ASP A 190 -4.20 -31.18 -1.28
C ASP A 190 -2.66 -31.14 -1.31
N GLN A 191 -2.07 -31.33 -2.49
CA GLN A 191 -0.61 -31.36 -2.70
C GLN A 191 -0.14 -30.29 -3.69
N ALA A 192 -1.07 -29.55 -4.31
CA ALA A 192 -0.70 -28.53 -5.27
C ALA A 192 0.08 -27.39 -4.58
N PRO A 193 1.16 -26.87 -5.19
CA PRO A 193 1.84 -25.68 -4.69
C PRO A 193 0.88 -24.47 -4.75
N ILE A 194 1.11 -23.48 -3.89
CA ILE A 194 0.30 -22.26 -3.89
C ILE A 194 0.52 -21.50 -5.20
N SER A 195 -0.59 -21.04 -5.80
CA SER A 195 -0.58 -20.15 -6.96
C SER A 195 -1.37 -18.90 -6.62
N TYR A 196 -0.74 -17.73 -6.75
CA TYR A 196 -1.40 -16.45 -6.49
C TYR A 196 -1.91 -15.87 -7.81
N SER A 197 -3.15 -15.41 -7.79
CA SER A 197 -3.73 -14.57 -8.86
C SER A 197 -3.11 -13.17 -8.86
N ALA A 198 -3.53 -12.33 -9.80
CA ALA A 198 -3.21 -10.91 -9.76
C ALA A 198 -3.70 -10.28 -8.43
N ILE A 199 -2.79 -9.64 -7.69
CA ILE A 199 -3.10 -9.03 -6.38
C ILE A 199 -3.18 -7.51 -6.55
N PRO A 200 -4.38 -6.90 -6.55
CA PRO A 200 -4.51 -5.45 -6.51
C PRO A 200 -4.01 -4.92 -5.17
N THR A 201 -3.38 -3.75 -5.19
CA THR A 201 -2.96 -3.02 -3.98
C THR A 201 -3.41 -1.58 -4.11
N ILE A 202 -3.99 -1.03 -3.05
CA ILE A 202 -4.61 0.28 -3.02
C ILE A 202 -4.18 1.05 -1.77
N VAL A 203 -4.09 2.37 -1.88
CA VAL A 203 -3.96 3.33 -0.77
C VAL A 203 -5.24 4.14 -0.71
N PHE A 204 -5.87 4.18 0.46
CA PHE A 204 -7.14 4.86 0.64
C PHE A 204 -6.99 6.35 1.00
N GLY A 205 -7.90 7.15 0.47
CA GLY A 205 -7.94 8.60 0.65
C GLY A 205 -9.09 9.22 -0.13
N PRO A 206 -9.26 10.56 -0.08
CA PRO A 206 -10.26 11.25 -0.91
C PRO A 206 -10.01 11.03 -2.42
N THR A 207 -8.74 10.91 -2.80
CA THR A 207 -8.30 10.32 -4.06
C THR A 207 -7.50 9.07 -3.71
N GLU A 208 -7.86 7.94 -4.29
CA GLU A 208 -7.21 6.66 -4.05
C GLU A 208 -6.12 6.42 -5.09
N LEU A 209 -5.10 5.65 -4.72
CA LEU A 209 -4.07 5.20 -5.65
C LEU A 209 -3.97 3.69 -5.60
N ALA A 210 -4.27 3.04 -6.72
CA ALA A 210 -4.29 1.60 -6.86
C ALA A 210 -3.40 1.11 -8.00
N LYS A 211 -2.88 -0.12 -7.87
CA LYS A 211 -2.10 -0.80 -8.91
C LYS A 211 -2.34 -2.31 -8.92
N VAL A 212 -2.13 -2.93 -10.07
CA VAL A 212 -2.19 -4.39 -10.24
C VAL A 212 -1.32 -4.84 -11.41
N GLY A 213 -0.77 -6.05 -11.35
CA GLY A 213 0.00 -6.66 -12.44
C GLY A 213 1.42 -6.10 -12.60
N VAL A 214 1.90 -6.06 -13.84
CA VAL A 214 3.20 -5.49 -14.22
C VAL A 214 3.26 -4.03 -13.75
N SER A 215 4.36 -3.65 -13.09
CA SER A 215 4.55 -2.25 -12.66
C SER A 215 4.75 -1.33 -13.86
N LEU A 216 4.23 -0.10 -13.75
CA LEU A 216 4.39 0.94 -14.77
C LEU A 216 5.86 1.15 -15.16
N GLU A 217 6.76 1.29 -14.19
CA GLU A 217 8.19 1.48 -14.46
C GLU A 217 8.82 0.33 -15.26
N ALA A 218 8.43 -0.92 -14.97
CA ALA A 218 8.94 -2.08 -15.70
C ALA A 218 8.41 -2.12 -17.14
N ALA A 219 7.15 -1.71 -17.35
CA ALA A 219 6.56 -1.63 -18.67
C ALA A 219 7.20 -0.51 -19.51
N GLU A 220 7.40 0.67 -18.92
CA GLU A 220 8.08 1.81 -19.55
C GLU A 220 9.55 1.50 -19.88
N ALA A 221 10.24 0.72 -19.04
CA ALA A 221 11.60 0.26 -19.29
C ALA A 221 11.71 -0.82 -20.37
N ALA A 222 10.59 -1.44 -20.76
CA ALA A 222 10.52 -2.50 -21.77
C ALA A 222 9.48 -2.17 -22.88
N PRO A 223 9.67 -1.05 -23.62
CA PRO A 223 8.69 -0.59 -24.60
C PRO A 223 8.54 -1.55 -25.80
N ASP A 224 9.49 -2.44 -26.06
CA ASP A 224 9.36 -3.48 -27.09
C ASP A 224 8.42 -4.62 -26.66
N GLN A 225 8.22 -4.80 -25.35
CA GLN A 225 7.35 -5.84 -24.79
C GLN A 225 5.96 -5.31 -24.44
N TYR A 226 5.86 -4.07 -23.95
CA TYR A 226 4.61 -3.53 -23.42
C TYR A 226 4.17 -2.27 -24.17
N THR A 227 2.85 -2.09 -24.29
CA THR A 227 2.21 -0.82 -24.63
C THR A 227 1.65 -0.23 -23.35
N VAL A 228 2.07 0.99 -23.01
CA VAL A 228 1.52 1.77 -21.89
C VAL A 228 0.62 2.86 -22.47
N LYS A 229 -0.62 2.95 -21.98
CA LYS A 229 -1.52 4.06 -22.29
C LYS A 229 -1.88 4.80 -21.02
N HIS A 230 -1.73 6.13 -21.04
CA HIS A 230 -2.12 7.04 -19.97
C HIS A 230 -3.33 7.84 -20.42
N ASN A 231 -4.37 7.88 -19.58
CA ASN A 231 -5.58 8.65 -19.83
C ASN A 231 -5.83 9.59 -18.64
N GLU A 232 -5.96 10.88 -18.92
CA GLU A 232 -6.51 11.85 -17.97
C GLU A 232 -8.04 11.81 -18.08
N THR A 233 -8.70 11.31 -17.05
CA THR A 233 -10.13 10.96 -17.06
C THR A 233 -10.99 11.94 -16.28
N THR A 234 -10.41 12.99 -15.70
CA THR A 234 -11.10 14.05 -14.94
C THR A 234 -12.34 14.63 -15.64
N HIS A 235 -12.29 14.79 -16.97
CA HIS A 235 -13.40 15.34 -17.75
C HIS A 235 -14.44 14.30 -18.22
N TRP A 236 -14.21 13.01 -17.96
CA TRP A 236 -15.16 11.96 -18.32
C TRP A 236 -16.34 12.01 -17.34
N TYR A 237 -17.55 11.71 -17.81
CA TYR A 237 -18.77 11.93 -17.03
C TYR A 237 -18.76 11.21 -15.67
N THR A 238 -18.10 10.03 -15.60
CA THR A 238 -17.88 9.24 -14.38
C THR A 238 -17.18 10.02 -13.26
N TYR A 239 -16.09 10.71 -13.58
CA TYR A 239 -15.24 11.42 -12.62
C TYR A 239 -15.67 12.88 -12.46
N ASN A 240 -16.10 13.51 -13.58
CA ASN A 240 -16.57 14.88 -13.57
C ASN A 240 -17.81 15.08 -12.68
N ARG A 241 -18.75 14.13 -12.67
CA ARG A 241 -19.97 14.23 -11.85
C ARG A 241 -19.69 14.25 -10.34
N ILE A 242 -18.58 13.65 -9.90
CA ILE A 242 -18.15 13.62 -8.49
C ILE A 242 -17.08 14.68 -8.20
N GLN A 243 -16.72 15.50 -9.19
CA GLN A 243 -15.68 16.53 -9.08
C GLN A 243 -14.32 15.97 -8.63
N ASP A 244 -13.96 14.78 -9.13
CA ASP A 244 -12.63 14.21 -8.90
C ASP A 244 -11.57 15.13 -9.54
N PRO A 245 -10.65 15.72 -8.74
CA PRO A 245 -9.81 16.81 -9.21
C PRO A 245 -8.69 16.39 -10.18
N ASP A 246 -8.31 15.11 -10.18
CA ASP A 246 -7.15 14.62 -10.93
C ASP A 246 -7.23 13.10 -11.17
N ALA A 247 -8.33 12.67 -11.80
CA ALA A 247 -8.55 11.28 -12.14
C ALA A 247 -7.67 10.87 -13.33
N GLN A 248 -6.88 9.82 -13.14
CA GLN A 248 -5.94 9.30 -14.13
C GLN A 248 -5.90 7.77 -14.12
N VAL A 249 -5.76 7.19 -15.31
CA VAL A 249 -5.66 5.74 -15.48
C VAL A 249 -4.53 5.40 -16.43
N TRP A 250 -3.65 4.49 -15.99
CA TRP A 250 -2.64 3.85 -16.84
C TRP A 250 -3.02 2.40 -17.06
N THR A 251 -3.01 1.97 -18.33
CA THR A 251 -3.19 0.58 -18.71
C THR A 251 -1.93 0.06 -19.40
N ILE A 252 -1.62 -1.22 -19.18
CA ILE A 252 -0.43 -1.88 -19.69
C ILE A 252 -0.85 -3.15 -20.42
N VAL A 253 -0.52 -3.25 -21.71
CA VAL A 253 -0.84 -4.40 -22.57
C VAL A 253 0.45 -5.07 -23.02
N ASP A 254 0.55 -6.39 -22.88
CA ASP A 254 1.66 -7.18 -23.42
C ASP A 254 1.50 -7.31 -24.94
N LYS A 255 2.50 -6.84 -25.69
CA LYS A 255 2.46 -6.78 -27.17
C LYS A 255 2.44 -8.15 -27.83
N LYS A 256 3.04 -9.17 -27.20
CA LYS A 256 3.13 -10.52 -27.77
C LYS A 256 1.80 -11.25 -27.68
N THR A 257 1.10 -11.10 -26.57
CA THR A 257 -0.14 -11.81 -26.27
C THR A 257 -1.39 -10.97 -26.57
N GLY A 258 -1.25 -9.64 -26.61
CA GLY A 258 -2.34 -8.67 -26.70
C GLY A 258 -3.19 -8.60 -25.43
N ARG A 259 -2.74 -9.19 -24.32
CA ARG A 259 -3.48 -9.29 -23.06
C ARG A 259 -3.17 -8.13 -22.13
N LEU A 260 -4.14 -7.81 -21.27
CA LEU A 260 -3.91 -6.90 -20.16
C LEU A 260 -2.82 -7.48 -19.24
N ALA A 261 -1.80 -6.68 -18.94
CA ALA A 261 -0.65 -7.08 -18.15
C ALA A 261 -0.55 -6.33 -16.82
N GLY A 262 -1.10 -5.12 -16.74
CA GLY A 262 -1.10 -4.30 -15.53
C GLY A 262 -1.93 -3.04 -15.68
N ALA A 263 -2.20 -2.40 -14.56
CA ALA A 263 -2.88 -1.12 -14.51
C ALA A 263 -2.51 -0.32 -13.25
N VAL A 264 -2.65 0.99 -13.35
CA VAL A 264 -2.52 1.95 -12.24
C VAL A 264 -3.72 2.90 -12.33
N VAL A 265 -4.37 3.16 -11.21
CA VAL A 265 -5.54 4.04 -11.14
C VAL A 265 -5.32 5.05 -10.02
N LEU A 266 -5.38 6.33 -10.36
CA LEU A 266 -5.41 7.44 -9.41
C LEU A 266 -6.79 8.10 -9.56
N ALA A 267 -7.73 7.84 -8.68
CA ALA A 267 -9.09 8.39 -8.73
C ALA A 267 -9.82 8.14 -7.41
N SER A 268 -10.91 8.86 -7.14
CA SER A 268 -11.81 8.57 -6.01
C SER A 268 -12.59 7.25 -6.14
N LEU A 269 -12.54 6.60 -7.32
CA LEU A 269 -13.20 5.31 -7.61
C LEU A 269 -12.15 4.25 -8.04
N ALA A 270 -10.93 4.31 -7.51
CA ALA A 270 -9.86 3.43 -7.96
C ALA A 270 -10.13 1.97 -7.60
N GLU A 271 -10.76 1.72 -6.46
CA GLU A 271 -11.15 0.38 -6.00
C GLU A 271 -12.02 -0.40 -7.00
N ASP A 272 -12.99 0.25 -7.63
CA ASP A 272 -13.89 -0.37 -8.60
C ASP A 272 -13.13 -0.84 -9.85
N LEU A 273 -12.32 0.07 -10.38
CA LEU A 273 -11.62 -0.15 -11.64
C LEU A 273 -10.45 -1.12 -11.46
N ILE A 274 -9.69 -1.02 -10.36
CA ILE A 274 -8.54 -1.88 -10.12
C ILE A 274 -8.93 -3.34 -9.89
N ASN A 275 -10.05 -3.59 -9.21
CA ASN A 275 -10.56 -4.95 -9.01
C ASN A 275 -11.06 -5.55 -10.34
N THR A 276 -11.63 -4.72 -11.21
CA THR A 276 -12.01 -5.14 -12.58
C THR A 276 -10.77 -5.52 -13.39
N PHE A 277 -9.70 -4.73 -13.34
CA PHE A 277 -8.44 -5.08 -14.00
C PHE A 277 -7.77 -6.32 -13.40
N ALA A 278 -7.82 -6.51 -12.09
CA ALA A 278 -7.28 -7.71 -11.45
C ALA A 278 -7.94 -8.98 -11.99
N ALA A 279 -9.27 -9.00 -12.09
CA ALA A 279 -10.03 -10.12 -12.64
C ALA A 279 -9.71 -10.36 -14.13
N ALA A 280 -9.63 -9.30 -14.92
CA ALA A 280 -9.31 -9.38 -16.34
C ALA A 280 -7.89 -9.93 -16.61
N ILE A 281 -6.89 -9.50 -15.81
CA ILE A 281 -5.52 -10.02 -15.87
C ILE A 281 -5.49 -11.50 -15.54
N ASP A 282 -6.18 -11.92 -14.47
CA ASP A 282 -6.23 -13.31 -14.04
C ASP A 282 -6.90 -14.23 -15.09
N ALA A 283 -7.96 -13.72 -15.74
CA ALA A 283 -8.63 -14.39 -16.85
C ALA A 283 -7.83 -14.38 -18.17
N GLY A 284 -6.74 -13.60 -18.25
CA GLY A 284 -5.95 -13.44 -19.46
C GLY A 284 -6.70 -12.73 -20.60
N GLU A 285 -7.58 -11.79 -20.25
CA GLU A 285 -8.40 -11.03 -21.19
C GLU A 285 -7.57 -10.01 -22.00
N LYS A 286 -8.03 -9.75 -23.21
CA LYS A 286 -7.55 -8.67 -24.08
C LYS A 286 -8.42 -7.42 -23.89
N PRO A 287 -7.92 -6.22 -24.24
CA PRO A 287 -8.74 -5.00 -24.24
C PRO A 287 -10.10 -5.14 -24.94
N SER A 288 -10.15 -5.87 -26.06
CA SER A 288 -11.40 -6.12 -26.79
C SER A 288 -12.44 -6.91 -25.99
N ASP A 289 -12.00 -7.77 -25.08
CA ASP A 289 -12.89 -8.60 -24.25
C ASP A 289 -13.58 -7.76 -23.17
N LEU A 290 -13.04 -6.57 -22.87
CA LEU A 290 -13.61 -5.60 -21.94
C LEU A 290 -14.66 -4.69 -22.58
N ASN A 291 -14.81 -4.71 -23.91
CA ASN A 291 -15.81 -3.91 -24.64
C ASN A 291 -17.21 -4.52 -24.51
N LYS A 292 -17.84 -4.31 -23.35
CA LYS A 292 -19.20 -4.75 -23.02
C LYS A 292 -20.11 -3.56 -22.75
N ILE A 293 -21.42 -3.80 -22.77
CA ILE A 293 -22.41 -2.81 -22.35
C ILE A 293 -22.42 -2.78 -20.81
N TYR A 294 -21.92 -1.69 -20.23
CA TYR A 294 -21.96 -1.42 -18.79
C TYR A 294 -22.96 -0.31 -18.45
N ALA A 295 -23.36 -0.22 -17.19
CA ALA A 295 -24.15 0.90 -16.68
C ALA A 295 -23.36 2.20 -16.82
N TYR A 296 -24.02 3.29 -17.22
CA TYR A 296 -23.38 4.57 -17.51
C TYR A 296 -24.05 5.73 -16.74
N PRO A 297 -23.28 6.67 -16.15
CA PRO A 297 -21.81 6.64 -16.00
C PRO A 297 -21.33 5.72 -14.87
N SER A 298 -20.27 4.97 -15.15
CA SER A 298 -19.52 4.19 -14.15
C SER A 298 -18.05 4.01 -14.56
N ALA A 299 -17.20 3.65 -13.59
CA ALA A 299 -15.80 3.33 -13.86
C ALA A 299 -15.66 2.16 -14.87
N GLN A 300 -16.60 1.20 -14.86
CA GLN A 300 -16.60 0.09 -15.80
C GLN A 300 -17.07 0.50 -17.21
N SER A 301 -17.99 1.46 -17.35
CA SER A 301 -18.39 1.96 -18.68
C SER A 301 -17.27 2.65 -19.45
N ASP A 302 -16.23 3.07 -18.71
CA ASP A 302 -15.07 3.77 -19.24
C ASP A 302 -14.02 2.80 -19.83
N LEU A 303 -14.07 1.50 -19.51
CA LEU A 303 -13.07 0.49 -19.89
C LEU A 303 -12.74 0.48 -21.39
N GLN A 304 -13.75 0.60 -22.24
CA GLN A 304 -13.59 0.56 -23.70
C GLN A 304 -12.76 1.72 -24.28
N TYR A 305 -12.58 2.80 -23.51
CA TYR A 305 -11.84 3.99 -23.94
C TYR A 305 -10.41 4.02 -23.39
N LEU A 306 -10.06 3.13 -22.45
CA LEU A 306 -8.80 3.14 -21.71
C LEU A 306 -7.62 2.48 -22.44
N PHE A 307 -7.83 1.92 -23.64
CA PHE A 307 -6.84 1.16 -24.41
C PHE A 307 -6.53 1.73 -25.78
#